data_AF-A0A534N5M0-F1
#
_entry.id   AF-A0A534N5M0-F1
#
_cell.length_a   1.000
_cell.length_b   1.000
_cell.length_c   1.000
_cell.angle_alpha   90.00
_cell.angle_beta   90.00
_cell.angle_gamma   90.00
#
_symmetry.space_group_name_H-M   'P 1'
#
loop_
_entity.id
_entity.type
_entity.pdbx_description
1 polymer ?
#
loop_
_entity_poly.entity_id
_entity_poly.type
_entity_poly.pdbx_seq_one_letter_code
_entity_poly.pdbx_strand_id
1 'polypeptide(L)'
;NKDRGTIMLQSYPRPRTEWIQPEVEEKMAFLMEVTRAIRNLRSEMNCPPSRQVRIIFFGAEGEIASLRAQETYIRALARAGSVEYLTSGERPKGAATTVVGATELYVPFDDMGNLQEERDRLLKEITKVEQELARVQKKLDNQAFLSNAKEEVVQKERGKLQEFEEKLQALRRSLRRIEEISEAGQGA
;
A
#
# COMPACT_ATOMS: atom_id res chain seq x y z
N ASN A 1 33.88 -19.44 30.69
CA ASN A 1 34.07 -18.09 30.12
C ASN A 1 34.19 -17.04 31.21
N LYS A 2 35.33 -16.99 31.93
CA LYS A 2 35.58 -15.99 33.00
C LYS A 2 36.46 -14.81 32.57
N ASP A 3 36.87 -14.75 31.29
CA ASP A 3 37.75 -13.70 30.73
C ASP A 3 37.06 -12.84 29.66
N ARG A 4 35.90 -12.24 29.98
CA ARG A 4 35.41 -11.08 29.20
C ARG A 4 35.34 -9.90 30.16
N GLY A 5 36.36 -9.05 30.13
CA GLY A 5 36.45 -7.86 30.97
C GLY A 5 35.20 -6.98 30.86
N THR A 6 34.90 -6.22 31.92
CA THR A 6 33.74 -5.33 31.97
C THR A 6 33.77 -4.31 30.81
N ILE A 7 32.63 -4.09 30.16
CA ILE A 7 32.47 -3.08 29.10
C ILE A 7 32.81 -1.67 29.61
N MET A 8 32.66 -1.42 30.92
CA MET A 8 33.01 -0.15 31.57
C MET A 8 34.50 0.19 31.52
N LEU A 9 35.36 -0.81 31.30
CA LEU A 9 36.81 -0.63 31.20
C LEU A 9 37.30 -0.71 29.73
N GLN A 10 36.39 -0.84 28.76
CA GLN A 10 36.77 -0.89 27.35
C GLN A 10 37.01 0.53 26.80
N SER A 11 37.92 0.62 25.83
CA SER A 11 38.17 1.89 25.12
C SER A 11 36.93 2.31 24.34
N TYR A 12 36.62 3.60 24.38
CA TYR A 12 35.53 4.16 23.59
C TYR A 12 35.79 3.93 22.08
N PRO A 13 34.79 3.48 21.31
CA PRO A 13 34.98 3.21 19.88
C PRO A 13 35.36 4.48 19.12
N ARG A 14 36.33 4.36 18.23
CA ARG A 14 36.75 5.44 17.33
C ARG A 14 36.32 5.13 15.91
N PRO A 15 35.97 6.16 15.10
CA PRO A 15 35.68 5.96 13.69
C PRO A 15 36.85 5.29 12.99
N ARG A 16 36.54 4.26 12.20
CA ARG A 16 37.49 3.62 11.29
C ARG A 16 37.23 4.16 9.90
N THR A 17 38.01 5.14 9.49
CA THR A 17 37.82 5.83 8.19
C THR A 17 37.91 4.87 7.01
N GLU A 18 38.66 3.78 7.14
CA GLU A 18 38.77 2.70 6.16
C GLU A 18 37.47 1.89 5.96
N TRP A 19 36.50 2.01 6.87
CA TRP A 19 35.19 1.37 6.76
C TRP A 19 34.12 2.29 6.17
N ILE A 20 34.41 3.58 6.03
CA ILE A 20 33.50 4.55 5.43
C ILE A 20 33.59 4.36 3.91
N GLN A 21 32.53 3.81 3.32
CA GLN A 21 32.47 3.48 1.90
C GLN A 21 31.22 4.10 1.29
N PRO A 22 31.32 5.32 0.72
CA PRO A 22 30.17 6.04 0.15
C PRO A 22 29.41 5.22 -0.90
N GLU A 23 30.12 4.47 -1.75
CA GLU A 23 29.49 3.62 -2.76
C GLU A 23 28.63 2.49 -2.17
N VAL A 24 29.00 1.97 -1.00
CA VAL A 24 28.22 0.94 -0.29
C VAL A 24 26.99 1.58 0.36
N GLU A 25 27.15 2.78 0.90
CA GLU A 25 26.06 3.56 1.48
C GLU A 25 25.01 3.90 0.42
N GLU A 26 25.41 4.33 -0.78
CA GLU A 26 24.51 4.60 -1.90
C GLU A 26 23.75 3.35 -2.36
N LYS A 27 24.45 2.22 -2.53
CA LYS A 27 23.80 0.94 -2.90
C LYS A 27 22.78 0.51 -1.84
N MET A 28 23.10 0.67 -0.56
CA MET A 28 22.19 0.34 0.52
C MET A 28 20.99 1.30 0.57
N ALA A 29 21.22 2.60 0.37
CA ALA A 29 20.15 3.60 0.31
C ALA A 29 19.15 3.26 -0.81
N PHE A 30 19.66 2.93 -2.01
CA PHE A 30 18.81 2.51 -3.12
C PHE A 30 17.99 1.24 -2.81
N LEU A 31 18.61 0.22 -2.22
CA LEU A 31 17.89 -1.00 -1.78
C LEU A 31 16.79 -0.67 -0.75
N MET A 32 17.06 0.23 0.20
CA MET A 32 16.09 0.67 1.19
C MET A 32 14.92 1.42 0.54
N GLU A 33 15.19 2.28 -0.44
CA GLU A 33 14.16 3.00 -1.19
C GLU A 33 13.27 2.05 -1.98
N VAL A 34 13.86 1.12 -2.73
CA VAL A 34 13.13 0.07 -3.45
C VAL A 34 12.25 -0.73 -2.50
N THR A 35 12.79 -1.14 -1.35
CA THR A 35 12.04 -1.91 -0.36
C THR A 35 10.87 -1.10 0.21
N ARG A 36 11.05 0.20 0.48
CA ARG A 36 9.95 1.08 0.93
C ARG A 36 8.89 1.23 -0.15
N ALA A 37 9.30 1.43 -1.40
CA ALA A 37 8.38 1.58 -2.53
C ALA A 37 7.49 0.33 -2.67
N ILE A 38 8.06 -0.88 -2.59
CA ILE A 38 7.27 -2.12 -2.62
C ILE A 38 6.27 -2.18 -1.47
N ARG A 39 6.70 -1.87 -0.24
CA ARG A 39 5.82 -1.94 0.94
C ARG A 39 4.68 -0.92 0.86
N ASN A 40 4.97 0.28 0.38
CA ASN A 40 3.95 1.32 0.16
C ASN A 40 2.95 0.85 -0.90
N LEU A 41 3.44 0.36 -2.04
CA LEU A 41 2.59 -0.16 -3.12
C LEU A 41 1.68 -1.30 -2.64
N ARG A 42 2.21 -2.21 -1.82
CA ARG A 42 1.41 -3.28 -1.19
C ARG A 42 0.36 -2.73 -0.23
N SER A 43 0.69 -1.71 0.57
CA SER A 43 -0.24 -1.09 1.50
C SER A 43 -1.36 -0.34 0.78
N GLU A 44 -1.04 0.40 -0.29
CA GLU A 44 -2.00 1.14 -1.10
C GLU A 44 -3.02 0.21 -1.77
N MET A 45 -2.58 -1.02 -2.10
CA MET A 45 -3.41 -2.06 -2.68
C MET A 45 -4.05 -3.00 -1.66
N ASN A 46 -4.04 -2.65 -0.36
CA ASN A 46 -4.58 -3.47 0.72
C ASN A 46 -4.05 -4.93 0.73
N CYS A 47 -2.84 -5.16 0.23
CA CYS A 47 -2.23 -6.48 0.19
C CYS A 47 -1.88 -6.95 1.62
N PRO A 48 -2.34 -8.14 2.06
CA PRO A 48 -2.02 -8.64 3.39
C PRO A 48 -0.51 -8.72 3.64
N PRO A 49 0.01 -8.27 4.80
CA PRO A 49 1.44 -8.22 5.06
C PRO A 49 2.15 -9.57 4.93
N SER A 50 1.47 -10.67 5.30
CA SER A 50 1.99 -12.04 5.24
C SER A 50 1.98 -12.67 3.84
N ARG A 51 1.23 -12.10 2.89
CA ARG A 51 1.12 -12.64 1.54
C ARG A 51 2.42 -12.43 0.78
N GLN A 52 2.87 -13.50 0.12
CA GLN A 52 3.99 -13.43 -0.80
C GLN A 52 3.50 -12.98 -2.17
N VAL A 53 4.21 -12.02 -2.77
CA VAL A 53 3.88 -11.46 -4.09
C VAL A 53 5.05 -11.63 -5.05
N ARG A 54 4.76 -11.68 -6.35
CA ARG A 54 5.80 -11.55 -7.38
C ARG A 54 6.14 -10.09 -7.58
N ILE A 55 7.42 -9.80 -7.72
CA ILE A 55 7.92 -8.46 -7.99
C ILE A 55 8.67 -8.50 -9.31
N ILE A 56 8.38 -7.57 -10.20
CA ILE A 56 9.04 -7.47 -11.49
C ILE A 56 9.72 -6.11 -11.55
N PHE A 57 11.04 -6.12 -11.75
CA PHE A 57 11.82 -4.92 -11.97
C PHE A 57 12.05 -4.74 -13.47
N PHE A 58 11.90 -3.51 -13.95
CA PHE A 58 12.19 -3.13 -15.32
C PHE A 58 13.13 -1.92 -15.34
N GLY A 59 14.30 -2.05 -15.97
CA GLY A 59 15.31 -0.97 -15.97
C GLY A 59 16.56 -1.31 -16.76
N ALA A 60 17.57 -0.45 -16.67
CA ALA A 60 18.85 -0.67 -17.34
C ALA A 60 19.64 -1.83 -16.69
N GLU A 61 20.48 -2.51 -17.47
CA GLU A 61 21.25 -3.70 -17.04
C GLU A 61 22.05 -3.45 -15.75
N GLY A 62 22.67 -2.28 -15.61
CA GLY A 62 23.46 -1.93 -14.42
C GLY A 62 22.65 -1.90 -13.12
N GLU A 63 21.46 -1.28 -13.15
CA GLU A 63 20.57 -1.20 -11.98
C GLU A 63 19.98 -2.56 -11.66
N ILE A 64 19.53 -3.28 -12.69
CA ILE A 64 19.00 -4.63 -12.58
C ILE A 64 20.02 -5.61 -11.99
N ALA A 65 21.29 -5.54 -12.43
CA ALA A 65 22.36 -6.37 -11.88
C ALA A 65 22.60 -6.08 -10.39
N SER A 66 22.56 -4.81 -9.99
CA SER A 66 22.68 -4.40 -8.58
C SER A 66 21.54 -4.96 -7.73
N LEU A 67 20.30 -4.86 -8.21
CA LEU A 67 19.12 -5.41 -7.51
C LEU A 67 19.16 -6.93 -7.43
N ARG A 68 19.54 -7.60 -8.52
CA ARG A 68 19.70 -9.05 -8.58
C ARG A 68 20.73 -9.55 -7.55
N ALA A 69 21.84 -8.84 -7.38
CA ALA A 69 22.82 -9.17 -6.35
C ALA A 69 22.28 -9.10 -4.91
N GLN A 70 21.19 -8.34 -4.70
CA GLN A 70 20.56 -8.13 -3.38
C GLN A 70 19.20 -8.84 -3.25
N GLU A 71 18.86 -9.77 -4.14
CA GLU A 71 17.54 -10.42 -4.20
C GLU A 71 17.11 -11.02 -2.86
N THR A 72 18.05 -11.64 -2.12
CA THR A 72 17.75 -12.25 -0.81
C THR A 72 17.16 -11.24 0.17
N TYR A 73 17.69 -10.02 0.19
CA TYR A 73 17.16 -8.94 1.03
C TYR A 73 15.80 -8.47 0.54
N ILE A 74 15.62 -8.31 -0.78
CA ILE A 74 14.34 -7.92 -1.37
C ILE A 74 13.26 -8.94 -1.00
N ARG A 75 13.51 -10.24 -1.18
CA ARG A 75 12.56 -11.30 -0.84
C ARG A 75 12.19 -11.30 0.64
N ALA A 76 13.18 -11.20 1.52
CA ALA A 76 12.96 -11.20 2.96
C ALA A 76 12.21 -9.96 3.44
N LEU A 77 12.64 -8.78 3.01
CA LEU A 77 12.16 -7.50 3.51
C LEU A 77 10.82 -7.10 2.87
N ALA A 78 10.63 -7.37 1.57
CA ALA A 78 9.42 -7.01 0.85
C ALA A 78 8.36 -8.13 0.79
N ARG A 79 8.66 -9.32 1.35
CA ARG A 79 7.87 -10.55 1.22
C ARG A 79 7.62 -10.93 -0.25
N ALA A 80 8.67 -10.88 -1.05
CA ALA A 80 8.60 -11.32 -2.44
C ALA A 80 8.69 -12.86 -2.50
N GLY A 81 7.67 -13.50 -3.08
CA GLY A 81 7.67 -14.93 -3.36
C GLY A 81 8.63 -15.27 -4.50
N SER A 82 8.60 -14.46 -5.55
CA SER A 82 9.51 -14.48 -6.70
C SER A 82 9.89 -13.05 -7.10
N VAL A 83 11.06 -12.93 -7.75
CA VAL A 83 11.53 -11.66 -8.31
C VAL A 83 11.96 -11.89 -9.75
N GLU A 84 11.47 -11.05 -10.64
CA GLU A 84 11.81 -11.05 -12.06
C GLU A 84 12.51 -9.75 -12.43
N TYR A 85 13.42 -9.85 -13.39
CA TYR A 85 14.30 -8.76 -13.79
C TYR A 85 14.27 -8.63 -15.31
N LEU A 86 13.71 -7.54 -15.80
CA LEU A 86 13.53 -7.25 -17.21
C LEU A 86 14.39 -6.03 -17.61
N THR A 87 15.13 -6.16 -18.70
CA THR A 87 15.93 -5.05 -19.27
C THR A 87 15.42 -4.60 -20.64
N SER A 88 14.48 -5.34 -21.20
CA SER A 88 13.78 -5.06 -22.45
C SER A 88 12.46 -5.85 -22.49
N GLY A 89 11.61 -5.57 -23.48
CA GLY A 89 10.32 -6.23 -23.66
C GLY A 89 9.13 -5.41 -23.17
N GLU A 90 7.98 -6.07 -23.07
CA GLU A 90 6.74 -5.42 -22.67
C GLU A 90 6.63 -5.27 -21.15
N ARG A 91 6.11 -4.12 -20.73
CA ARG A 91 5.78 -3.86 -19.32
C ARG A 91 4.59 -4.72 -18.91
N PRO A 92 4.61 -5.30 -17.69
CA PRO A 92 3.48 -6.08 -17.19
C PRO A 92 2.19 -5.24 -17.21
N LYS A 93 1.16 -5.74 -17.89
CA LYS A 93 -0.21 -5.22 -17.79
C LYS A 93 -0.87 -5.78 -16.52
N GLY A 94 -1.87 -5.07 -15.99
CA GLY A 94 -2.56 -5.54 -14.78
C GLY A 94 -1.65 -5.67 -13.55
N ALA A 95 -0.76 -4.71 -13.35
CA ALA A 95 0.13 -4.66 -12.20
C ALA A 95 0.09 -3.28 -11.53
N ALA A 96 0.22 -3.26 -10.22
CA ALA A 96 0.53 -2.03 -9.50
C ALA A 96 1.95 -1.60 -9.86
N THR A 97 2.18 -0.32 -10.14
CA THR A 97 3.49 0.17 -10.57
C THR A 97 3.97 1.37 -9.76
N THR A 98 5.29 1.47 -9.60
CA THR A 98 5.97 2.63 -9.04
C THR A 98 7.38 2.74 -9.62
N VAL A 99 8.00 3.92 -9.53
CA VAL A 99 9.34 4.17 -10.10
C VAL A 99 10.28 4.61 -8.98
N VAL A 100 11.47 4.01 -8.93
CA VAL A 100 12.54 4.37 -7.99
C VAL A 100 13.82 4.59 -8.79
N GLY A 101 14.30 5.84 -8.82
CA GLY A 101 15.40 6.21 -9.73
C GLY A 101 14.98 6.01 -11.19
N ALA A 102 15.74 5.21 -11.94
CA ALA A 102 15.41 4.82 -13.32
C ALA A 102 14.86 3.39 -13.42
N THR A 103 14.57 2.74 -12.30
CA THR A 103 13.97 1.40 -12.27
C THR A 103 12.48 1.49 -12.02
N GLU A 104 11.70 0.90 -12.91
CA GLU A 104 10.26 0.68 -12.74
C GLU A 104 10.04 -0.62 -11.97
N LEU A 105 9.06 -0.61 -11.07
CA LEU A 105 8.67 -1.73 -10.24
C LEU A 105 7.22 -2.10 -10.48
N TYR A 106 6.96 -3.39 -10.62
CA TYR A 106 5.64 -3.92 -10.86
C TYR A 106 5.30 -5.04 -9.88
N VAL A 107 4.08 -5.02 -9.37
CA VAL A 107 3.51 -6.13 -8.61
C VAL A 107 2.18 -6.53 -9.26
N PRO A 108 2.09 -7.71 -9.89
CA PRO A 108 0.87 -8.19 -10.54
C PRO A 108 -0.31 -8.26 -9.57
N PHE A 109 -1.49 -7.81 -9.99
CA PHE A 109 -2.66 -7.75 -9.10
C PHE A 109 -3.13 -9.14 -8.64
N ASP A 110 -2.98 -10.18 -9.47
CA ASP A 110 -3.30 -11.57 -9.13
C ASP A 110 -2.61 -12.04 -7.84
N ASP A 111 -1.41 -11.48 -7.58
CA ASP A 111 -0.63 -11.81 -6.40
C ASP A 111 -0.98 -10.93 -5.19
N MET A 112 -1.62 -9.77 -5.38
CA MET A 112 -1.90 -8.81 -4.31
C MET A 112 -3.18 -9.13 -3.51
N GLY A 113 -4.14 -9.81 -4.12
CA GLY A 113 -5.43 -10.17 -3.52
C GLY A 113 -6.53 -10.20 -4.58
N ASN A 114 -7.66 -10.85 -4.29
CA ASN A 114 -8.75 -10.94 -5.25
C ASN A 114 -9.46 -9.56 -5.36
N LEU A 115 -9.09 -8.77 -6.36
CA LEU A 115 -9.74 -7.48 -6.67
C LEU A 115 -11.27 -7.61 -6.73
N GLN A 116 -11.77 -8.76 -7.18
CA GLN A 116 -13.20 -9.03 -7.21
C GLN A 116 -13.79 -9.14 -5.80
N GLU A 117 -13.11 -9.82 -4.86
CA GLU A 117 -13.55 -9.89 -3.46
C GLU A 117 -13.53 -8.51 -2.79
N GLU A 118 -12.50 -7.71 -3.08
CA GLU A 118 -12.40 -6.35 -2.56
C GLU A 118 -13.50 -5.44 -3.11
N ARG A 119 -13.76 -5.53 -4.43
CA ARG A 119 -14.88 -4.85 -5.10
C ARG A 119 -16.21 -5.26 -4.48
N ASP A 120 -16.46 -6.56 -4.32
CA ASP A 120 -17.69 -7.09 -3.74
C ASP A 120 -17.86 -6.66 -2.28
N ARG A 121 -16.76 -6.59 -1.50
CA ARG A 121 -16.77 -6.07 -0.13
C ARG A 121 -17.15 -4.60 -0.10
N LEU A 122 -16.53 -3.77 -0.95
CA LEU A 122 -16.84 -2.34 -1.04
C LEU A 122 -18.28 -2.10 -1.49
N LEU A 123 -18.79 -2.84 -2.47
CA LEU A 123 -20.19 -2.75 -2.91
C LEU A 123 -21.17 -3.11 -1.79
N LYS A 124 -20.87 -4.14 -1.00
CA LYS A 124 -21.67 -4.51 0.18
C LYS A 124 -21.65 -3.41 1.24
N GLU A 125 -20.50 -2.78 1.48
CA GLU A 125 -20.40 -1.68 2.44
C GLU A 125 -21.13 -0.42 1.97
N ILE A 126 -20.98 -0.06 0.68
CA ILE A 126 -21.71 1.04 0.03
C ILE A 126 -23.21 0.84 0.20
N THR A 127 -23.73 -0.35 -0.15
CA THR A 127 -25.16 -0.67 -0.02
C THR A 127 -25.66 -0.48 1.42
N LYS A 128 -24.87 -0.90 2.43
CA LYS A 128 -25.23 -0.72 3.84
C LYS A 128 -25.28 0.76 4.23
N VAL A 129 -24.28 1.55 3.84
CA VAL A 129 -24.22 2.98 4.16
C VAL A 129 -25.35 3.74 3.44
N GLU A 130 -25.67 3.39 2.19
CA GLU A 130 -26.80 3.98 1.45
C GLU A 130 -28.15 3.71 2.12
N GLN A 131 -28.35 2.50 2.68
CA GLN A 131 -29.56 2.18 3.43
C GLN A 131 -29.67 2.99 4.72
N GLU A 132 -28.58 3.17 5.47
CA GLU A 132 -28.57 4.01 6.68
C GLU A 132 -28.78 5.49 6.35
N LEU A 133 -28.13 6.00 5.30
CA LEU A 133 -28.30 7.37 4.81
C LEU A 133 -29.76 7.62 4.43
N ALA A 134 -30.38 6.70 3.68
CA ALA A 134 -31.80 6.80 3.32
C ALA A 134 -32.73 6.80 4.56
N ARG A 135 -32.40 6.08 5.63
CA ARG A 135 -33.17 6.09 6.89
C ARG A 135 -33.06 7.43 7.60
N VAL A 136 -31.86 8.01 7.66
CA VAL A 136 -31.62 9.32 8.29
C VAL A 136 -32.27 10.43 7.47
N GLN A 137 -32.14 10.40 6.14
CA GLN A 137 -32.78 11.36 5.24
C GLN A 137 -34.30 11.36 5.43
N LYS A 138 -34.93 10.18 5.43
CA LYS A 138 -36.39 10.06 5.65
C LYS A 138 -36.84 10.60 7.01
N LYS A 139 -36.02 10.47 8.06
CA LYS A 139 -36.32 11.06 9.36
C LYS A 139 -36.25 12.59 9.32
N LEU A 140 -35.23 13.14 8.66
CA LEU A 140 -35.04 14.58 8.54
C LEU A 140 -36.03 15.24 7.57
N ASP A 141 -36.54 14.51 6.58
CA ASP A 141 -37.58 15.00 5.67
C ASP A 141 -39.00 14.97 6.29
N ASN A 142 -39.18 14.23 7.38
CA ASN A 142 -40.47 14.13 8.06
C ASN A 142 -40.76 15.41 8.87
N GLN A 143 -41.66 16.25 8.37
CA GLN A 143 -42.07 17.48 9.05
C GLN A 143 -42.58 17.26 10.48
N ALA A 144 -43.22 16.12 10.77
CA ALA A 144 -43.67 15.80 12.12
C ALA A 144 -42.50 15.48 13.07
N PHE A 145 -41.38 14.98 12.55
CA PHE A 145 -40.16 14.81 13.33
C PHE A 145 -39.47 16.15 13.57
N LEU A 146 -39.35 16.99 12.53
CA LEU A 146 -38.74 18.32 12.66
C LEU A 146 -39.50 19.24 13.63
N SER A 147 -40.83 19.16 13.68
CA SER A 147 -41.64 20.02 14.54
C SER A 147 -41.74 19.54 15.99
N ASN A 148 -41.59 18.23 16.25
CA ASN A 148 -41.77 17.64 17.58
C ASN A 148 -40.47 17.19 18.26
N ALA A 149 -39.37 16.99 17.50
CA ALA A 149 -38.10 16.58 18.07
C ALA A 149 -37.37 17.77 18.72
N LYS A 150 -36.63 17.48 19.80
CA LYS A 150 -35.73 18.46 20.41
C LYS A 150 -34.62 18.83 19.42
N GLU A 151 -34.20 20.09 19.44
CA GLU A 151 -33.12 20.62 18.57
C GLU A 151 -31.86 19.74 18.63
N GLU A 152 -31.46 19.31 19.82
CA GLU A 152 -30.30 18.42 20.02
C GLU A 152 -30.40 17.09 19.26
N VAL A 153 -31.61 16.53 19.14
CA VAL A 153 -31.87 15.28 18.40
C VAL A 153 -31.82 15.54 16.88
N VAL A 154 -32.37 16.67 16.42
CA VAL A 154 -32.31 17.07 15.00
C VAL A 154 -30.87 17.31 14.56
N GLN A 155 -30.09 18.03 15.37
CA GLN A 155 -28.68 18.28 15.11
C GLN A 155 -27.85 16.99 15.09
N LYS A 156 -28.14 16.05 16.00
CA LYS A 156 -27.48 14.74 16.00
C LYS A 156 -27.78 13.93 14.73
N GLU A 157 -29.02 13.94 14.24
CA GLU A 157 -29.37 13.25 12.99
C GLU A 157 -28.77 13.95 11.76
N ARG A 158 -28.68 15.29 11.75
CA ARG A 158 -27.94 16.05 10.71
C ARG A 158 -26.45 15.72 10.70
N GLY A 159 -25.83 15.61 11.87
CA GLY A 159 -24.43 15.18 11.99
C GLY A 159 -24.21 13.79 11.42
N LYS A 160 -25.08 12.82 11.76
CA LYS A 160 -25.03 11.46 11.17
C LYS A 160 -25.19 11.47 9.65
N LEU A 161 -26.07 12.33 9.12
CA LEU A 161 -26.25 12.46 7.68
C LEU A 161 -24.93 12.86 7.00
N GLN A 162 -24.27 13.90 7.52
CA GLN A 162 -22.98 14.34 7.01
C GLN A 162 -21.91 13.23 7.12
N GLU A 163 -21.80 12.57 8.28
CA GLU A 163 -20.84 11.47 8.48
C GLU A 163 -21.06 10.32 7.47
N PHE A 164 -22.32 9.94 7.21
CA PHE A 164 -22.63 8.91 6.23
C PHE A 164 -22.38 9.35 4.79
N GLU A 165 -22.64 10.61 4.44
CA GLU A 165 -22.31 11.17 3.12
C GLU A 165 -20.80 11.16 2.87
N GLU A 166 -20.01 11.63 3.83
CA GLU A 166 -18.55 11.64 3.73
C GLU A 166 -18.00 10.21 3.61
N LYS A 167 -18.52 9.28 4.42
CA LYS A 167 -18.16 7.86 4.35
C LYS A 167 -18.51 7.25 2.99
N LEU A 168 -19.71 7.52 2.47
CA LEU A 168 -20.15 7.01 1.17
C LEU A 168 -19.26 7.53 0.03
N GLN A 169 -18.91 8.82 0.06
CA GLN A 169 -17.98 9.39 -0.92
C GLN A 169 -16.60 8.73 -0.86
N ALA A 170 -16.07 8.49 0.34
CA ALA A 170 -14.80 7.80 0.51
C ALA A 170 -14.84 6.38 -0.07
N LEU A 171 -15.88 5.60 0.26
CA LEU A 171 -16.05 4.24 -0.27
C LEU A 171 -16.18 4.21 -1.80
N ARG A 172 -16.96 5.14 -2.39
CA ARG A 172 -17.10 5.24 -3.85
C ARG A 172 -15.79 5.64 -4.55
N ARG A 173 -14.96 6.48 -3.92
CA ARG A 173 -13.61 6.79 -4.43
C ARG A 173 -12.73 5.54 -4.44
N SER A 174 -12.75 4.75 -3.37
CA SER A 174 -12.01 3.49 -3.31
C SER A 174 -12.50 2.47 -4.34
N LEU A 175 -13.82 2.35 -4.54
CA LEU A 175 -14.40 1.46 -5.55
C LEU A 175 -13.95 1.85 -6.95
N ARG A 176 -14.01 3.14 -7.32
CA ARG A 176 -13.54 3.62 -8.63
C ARG A 176 -12.08 3.28 -8.88
N ARG A 177 -11.20 3.50 -7.89
CA ARG A 177 -9.79 3.14 -8.01
C ARG A 177 -9.60 1.66 -8.32
N ILE A 178 -10.39 0.78 -7.70
CA ILE A 178 -10.33 -0.67 -7.95
C ILE A 178 -10.87 -1.03 -9.32
N GLU A 179 -11.94 -0.38 -9.78
CA GLU A 179 -12.50 -0.60 -11.12
C GLU A 179 -11.53 -0.13 -12.21
N GLU A 180 -10.91 1.04 -12.05
CA GLU A 180 -9.84 1.54 -12.93
C GLU A 180 -8.65 0.55 -13.01
N ILE A 181 -8.28 -0.01 -11.86
CA ILE A 181 -7.22 -1.01 -11.74
C ILE A 181 -7.62 -2.34 -12.43
N SER A 182 -8.87 -2.76 -12.27
CA SER A 182 -9.41 -3.97 -12.91
C SER A 182 -9.50 -3.81 -14.43
N GLU A 183 -9.97 -2.66 -14.92
CA GLU A 183 -10.07 -2.37 -16.36
C GLU A 183 -8.69 -2.29 -17.01
N ALA A 184 -7.71 -1.67 -16.34
CA ALA A 184 -6.31 -1.67 -16.79
C ALA A 184 -5.68 -3.09 -16.81
N GLY A 185 -6.24 -4.03 -16.06
CA GLY A 185 -5.89 -5.45 -16.09
C GLY A 185 -6.66 -6.29 -17.12
N GLN A 186 -7.92 -5.94 -17.40
CA GLN A 186 -8.84 -6.69 -18.29
C GLN A 186 -8.82 -6.23 -19.76
N GLY A 187 -8.23 -5.06 -20.07
CA GLY A 187 -8.03 -4.57 -21.44
C GLY A 187 -6.97 -5.33 -22.26
N ALA A 188 -6.80 -6.64 -22.03
CA ALA A 188 -5.92 -7.54 -22.77
C ALA A 188 -6.63 -8.86 -23.06
#